data_AF-T1CZW6-F1
#
_entry.id   AF-T1CZW6-F1
#
_cell.length_a   1.000
_cell.length_b   1.000
_cell.length_c   1.000
_cell.angle_alpha   90.00
_cell.angle_beta   90.00
_cell.angle_gamma   90.00
#
_symmetry.space_group_name_H-M   'P 1'
#
loop_
_entity.id
_entity.type
_entity.pdbx_description
1 polymer ?
#
loop_
_entity_poly.entity_id
_entity_poly.type
_entity_poly.pdbx_seq_one_letter_code
_entity_poly.pdbx_strand_id
1 'polypeptide(L)'
;IATNMAGRGTDIVLGEGVPDLGGLYIIGTERHESRRIDNQLRGRAGRQGDPGETRFFLSFEDDLMRVFGGERMRGLMGHLGLDEDTPIESRMVSRQIEGAQSRVEGFNFDNRRYVVEFDDVVNRQREIIYAERDRILEGIDTRTNLSEWLAEVVHELVDLYCHGRHKAEWELEALWERLRYIFPFPPAEEVELEQLGSTPEEVADTLTQEAERLYTEREEQYTLEVVRQVEVQLMLGLIDERWADYLTTLEHLKDDIR
;
A
#
# COMPACT_ATOMS: atom_id res chain seq x y z
N ILE A 1 -20.96 -24.73 23.83
CA ILE A 1 -21.12 -24.18 22.46
C ILE A 1 -20.17 -23.01 22.35
N ALA A 2 -19.37 -22.93 21.28
CA ALA A 2 -18.39 -21.87 21.08
C ALA A 2 -18.49 -21.35 19.64
N THR A 3 -18.54 -20.03 19.49
CA THR A 3 -18.52 -19.36 18.18
C THR A 3 -17.08 -18.96 17.85
N ASN A 4 -16.62 -19.23 16.63
CA ASN A 4 -15.28 -18.83 16.15
C ASN A 4 -14.13 -19.13 17.12
N MET A 5 -14.18 -20.31 17.76
CA MET A 5 -13.15 -20.74 18.70
C MET A 5 -12.99 -19.87 19.96
N ALA A 6 -14.08 -19.24 20.45
CA ALA A 6 -14.12 -18.56 21.74
C ALA A 6 -13.48 -19.42 22.86
N GLY A 7 -12.66 -18.79 23.72
CA GLY A 7 -11.82 -19.50 24.71
C GLY A 7 -10.47 -19.97 24.16
N ARG A 8 -9.94 -19.32 23.10
CA ARG A 8 -8.58 -19.59 22.58
C ARG A 8 -7.52 -19.23 23.62
N GLY A 9 -6.55 -20.13 23.81
CA GLY A 9 -5.50 -19.97 24.82
C GLY A 9 -5.82 -20.53 26.20
N THR A 10 -7.05 -21.00 26.43
CA THR A 10 -7.43 -21.71 27.66
C THR A 10 -7.47 -23.21 27.39
N ASP A 11 -6.80 -23.96 28.26
CA ASP A 11 -6.77 -25.42 28.22
C ASP A 11 -8.03 -26.00 28.88
N ILE A 12 -8.59 -27.03 28.25
CA ILE A 12 -9.74 -27.76 28.78
C ILE A 12 -9.17 -28.95 29.56
N VAL A 13 -9.23 -28.88 30.89
CA VAL A 13 -8.81 -29.98 31.76
C VAL A 13 -9.98 -30.95 31.90
N LEU A 14 -9.71 -32.25 31.71
CA LEU A 14 -10.73 -33.29 31.90
C LEU A 14 -11.05 -33.43 33.39
N GLY A 15 -12.35 -33.56 33.70
CA GLY A 15 -12.81 -33.86 35.06
C GLY A 15 -12.50 -35.31 35.46
N GLU A 16 -12.64 -35.60 36.75
CA GLU A 16 -12.46 -36.96 37.29
C GLU A 16 -13.45 -37.94 36.61
N GLY A 17 -12.96 -39.12 36.22
CA GLY A 17 -13.74 -40.15 35.52
C GLY A 17 -14.08 -39.86 34.05
N VAL A 18 -13.81 -38.64 33.54
CA VAL A 18 -14.04 -38.28 32.14
C VAL A 18 -13.11 -39.04 31.16
N PRO A 19 -11.83 -39.32 31.48
CA PRO A 19 -10.99 -40.12 30.60
C PRO A 19 -11.56 -41.53 30.34
N ASP A 20 -12.16 -42.16 31.34
CA ASP A 20 -12.77 -43.50 31.21
C ASP A 20 -14.01 -43.50 30.29
N LEU A 21 -14.63 -42.33 30.09
CA LEU A 21 -15.76 -42.11 29.17
C LEU A 21 -15.32 -41.81 27.73
N GLY A 22 -14.02 -41.82 27.44
CA GLY A 22 -13.48 -41.47 26.12
C GLY A 22 -13.08 -39.99 25.98
N GLY A 23 -13.13 -39.22 27.07
CA GLY A 23 -12.59 -37.87 27.12
C GLY A 23 -13.44 -36.80 26.42
N LEU A 24 -12.79 -35.77 25.90
CA LEU A 24 -13.47 -34.63 25.28
C LEU A 24 -13.93 -34.96 23.85
N TYR A 25 -15.24 -34.84 23.60
CA TYR A 25 -15.82 -34.96 22.26
C TYR A 25 -16.04 -33.59 21.63
N ILE A 26 -15.41 -33.35 20.48
CA ILE A 26 -15.53 -32.10 19.74
C ILE A 26 -16.43 -32.29 18.53
N ILE A 27 -17.46 -31.45 18.44
CA ILE A 27 -18.37 -31.40 17.30
C ILE A 27 -18.08 -30.11 16.53
N GLY A 28 -17.58 -30.24 15.31
CA GLY A 28 -17.57 -29.16 14.33
C GLY A 28 -18.91 -29.15 13.59
N THR A 29 -19.64 -28.03 13.67
CA THR A 29 -20.93 -27.87 13.00
C THR A 29 -20.80 -27.49 11.52
N GLU A 30 -19.62 -27.03 11.12
CA GLU A 30 -19.26 -26.64 9.77
C GLU A 30 -17.74 -26.80 9.58
N ARG A 31 -17.26 -26.60 8.36
CA ARG A 31 -15.82 -26.47 8.08
C ARG A 31 -15.48 -25.03 7.77
N HIS A 32 -14.45 -24.52 8.43
CA HIS A 32 -13.94 -23.19 8.13
C HIS A 32 -13.27 -23.19 6.75
N GLU A 33 -13.23 -22.04 6.08
CA GLU A 33 -12.42 -21.84 4.87
C GLU A 33 -10.93 -22.20 5.05
N SER A 34 -10.41 -22.13 6.28
CA SER A 34 -9.02 -22.44 6.60
C SER A 34 -8.93 -23.71 7.43
N ARG A 35 -8.16 -24.67 6.92
CA ARG A 35 -7.84 -25.93 7.59
C ARG A 35 -7.15 -25.72 8.92
N ARG A 36 -6.41 -24.62 9.05
CA ARG A 36 -5.73 -24.24 10.30
C ARG A 36 -6.73 -24.04 11.44
N ILE A 37 -7.88 -23.44 11.19
CA ILE A 37 -8.89 -23.19 12.23
C ILE A 37 -9.59 -24.49 12.62
N ASP A 38 -9.92 -25.35 11.65
CA ASP A 38 -10.45 -26.69 11.94
C ASP A 38 -9.46 -27.53 12.77
N ASN A 39 -8.17 -27.45 12.45
CA ASN A 39 -7.12 -28.14 13.21
C ASN A 39 -6.99 -27.59 14.64
N GLN A 40 -7.19 -26.29 14.85
CA GLN A 40 -7.24 -25.71 16.19
C GLN A 40 -8.44 -26.24 16.98
N LEU A 41 -9.60 -26.42 16.33
CA LEU A 41 -10.78 -27.02 16.95
C LEU A 41 -10.50 -28.48 17.32
N ARG A 42 -9.91 -29.26 16.41
CA ARG A 42 -9.50 -30.66 16.68
C ARG A 42 -8.55 -30.76 17.86
N GLY A 43 -7.52 -29.91 17.90
CA GLY A 43 -6.48 -29.91 18.93
C GLY A 43 -6.96 -29.50 20.32
N ARG A 44 -8.25 -29.18 20.50
CA ARG A 44 -8.85 -28.99 21.83
C ARG A 44 -9.09 -30.32 22.55
N ALA A 45 -9.35 -31.40 21.81
CA ALA A 45 -9.40 -32.75 22.33
C ALA A 45 -8.02 -33.40 22.30
N GLY A 46 -7.82 -34.42 23.13
CA GLY A 46 -6.60 -35.24 23.11
C GLY A 46 -5.32 -34.55 23.59
N ARG A 47 -5.43 -33.53 24.45
CA ARG A 47 -4.26 -32.80 24.94
C ARG A 47 -3.46 -33.68 25.90
N GLN A 48 -2.14 -33.58 25.85
CA GLN A 48 -1.22 -34.35 26.70
C GLN A 48 -1.44 -35.88 26.67
N GLY A 49 -2.03 -36.41 25.58
CA GLY A 49 -2.32 -37.83 25.44
C GLY A 49 -3.64 -38.27 26.09
N ASP A 50 -4.45 -37.34 26.58
CA ASP A 50 -5.82 -37.62 27.03
C ASP A 50 -6.64 -38.28 25.90
N PRO A 51 -7.65 -39.10 26.23
CA PRO A 51 -8.60 -39.58 25.23
C PRO A 51 -9.47 -38.42 24.72
N GLY A 52 -9.92 -38.53 23.49
CA GLY A 52 -10.82 -37.56 22.89
C GLY A 52 -11.12 -37.89 21.43
N GLU A 53 -12.24 -37.38 20.94
CA GLU A 53 -12.69 -37.61 19.58
C GLU A 53 -13.17 -36.31 18.95
N THR A 54 -13.01 -36.18 17.65
CA THR A 54 -13.43 -35.00 16.90
C THR A 54 -14.24 -35.43 15.69
N ARG A 55 -15.47 -34.91 15.54
CA ARG A 55 -16.31 -35.18 14.37
C ARG A 55 -16.82 -33.87 13.79
N PHE A 56 -16.75 -33.77 12.46
CA PHE A 56 -17.26 -32.62 11.72
C PHE A 56 -18.51 -33.04 10.96
N PHE A 57 -19.55 -32.22 11.08
CA PHE A 57 -20.76 -32.29 10.28
C PHE A 57 -20.70 -31.16 9.26
N LEU A 58 -21.19 -31.43 8.06
CA LEU A 58 -21.27 -30.45 6.99
C LEU A 58 -22.60 -30.64 6.26
N SER A 59 -23.15 -29.54 5.76
CA SER A 59 -24.23 -29.56 4.80
C SER A 59 -23.70 -29.22 3.40
N PHE A 60 -24.37 -29.72 2.37
CA PHE A 60 -24.12 -29.27 0.99
C PHE A 60 -24.53 -27.81 0.77
N GLU A 61 -25.33 -27.25 1.68
CA GLU A 61 -25.77 -25.85 1.66
C GLU A 61 -24.77 -24.90 2.33
N ASP A 62 -23.74 -25.41 3.00
CA ASP A 62 -22.73 -24.58 3.67
C ASP A 62 -21.95 -23.72 2.65
N ASP A 63 -21.49 -22.54 3.08
CA ASP A 63 -20.82 -21.57 2.19
C ASP A 63 -19.59 -22.16 1.48
N LEU A 64 -18.78 -22.95 2.19
CA LEU A 64 -17.63 -23.67 1.60
C LEU A 64 -18.07 -24.57 0.43
N MET A 65 -19.21 -25.24 0.58
CA MET A 65 -19.77 -26.14 -0.41
C MET A 65 -20.42 -25.38 -1.57
N ARG A 66 -21.11 -24.27 -1.29
CA ARG A 66 -21.71 -23.40 -2.30
C ARG A 66 -20.67 -22.81 -3.25
N VAL A 67 -19.56 -22.30 -2.72
CA VAL A 67 -18.55 -21.61 -3.52
C VAL A 67 -17.66 -22.58 -4.32
N PHE A 68 -17.37 -23.78 -3.78
CA PHE A 68 -16.33 -24.64 -4.37
C PHE A 68 -16.74 -26.08 -4.69
N GLY A 69 -17.92 -26.52 -4.24
CA GLY A 69 -18.45 -27.88 -4.43
C GLY A 69 -19.72 -27.96 -5.31
N GLY A 70 -20.42 -26.84 -5.52
CA GLY A 70 -21.81 -26.81 -5.95
C GLY A 70 -22.19 -27.68 -7.15
N GLU A 71 -21.50 -27.59 -8.29
CA GLU A 71 -21.93 -28.31 -9.50
C GLU A 71 -21.49 -29.79 -9.52
N ARG A 72 -20.23 -30.06 -9.17
CA ARG A 72 -19.68 -31.43 -9.20
C ARG A 72 -20.17 -32.29 -8.04
N MET A 73 -20.35 -31.73 -6.84
CA MET A 73 -20.84 -32.49 -5.68
C MET A 73 -22.35 -32.76 -5.77
N ARG A 74 -23.16 -31.82 -6.27
CA ARG A 74 -24.59 -32.07 -6.56
C ARG A 74 -24.77 -33.16 -7.63
N GLY A 75 -23.94 -33.16 -8.68
CA GLY A 75 -23.93 -34.21 -9.69
C GLY A 75 -23.59 -35.60 -9.13
N LEU A 76 -22.63 -35.67 -8.18
CA LEU A 76 -22.28 -36.90 -7.47
C LEU A 76 -23.42 -37.43 -6.59
N MET A 77 -24.14 -36.54 -5.91
CA MET A 77 -25.28 -36.89 -5.05
C MET A 77 -26.44 -37.48 -5.86
N GLY A 78 -26.76 -36.88 -7.02
CA GLY A 78 -27.75 -37.40 -7.95
C GLY A 78 -27.37 -38.75 -8.56
N HIS A 79 -26.07 -39.04 -8.71
CA HIS A 79 -25.60 -40.32 -9.26
C HIS A 79 -25.53 -41.44 -8.20
N LEU A 80 -25.35 -41.09 -6.93
CA LEU A 80 -25.24 -42.02 -5.81
C LEU A 80 -26.60 -42.44 -5.23
N GLY A 81 -27.70 -41.76 -5.61
CA GLY A 81 -29.05 -42.11 -5.16
C GLY A 81 -29.22 -42.08 -3.64
N LEU A 82 -28.56 -41.12 -2.99
CA LEU A 82 -28.54 -40.99 -1.53
C LEU A 82 -29.75 -40.18 -1.06
N ASP A 83 -30.53 -40.74 -0.14
CA ASP A 83 -31.63 -40.04 0.53
C ASP A 83 -31.11 -38.90 1.41
N GLU A 84 -31.89 -37.81 1.55
CA GLU A 84 -31.52 -36.60 2.32
C GLU A 84 -31.17 -36.91 3.79
N ASP A 85 -31.72 -37.99 4.34
CA ASP A 85 -31.53 -38.40 5.74
C ASP A 85 -30.32 -39.31 5.98
N THR A 86 -29.61 -39.74 4.92
CA THR A 86 -28.49 -40.68 5.07
C THR A 86 -27.15 -39.95 5.17
N PRO A 87 -26.43 -40.04 6.31
CA PRO A 87 -25.12 -39.42 6.45
C PRO A 87 -24.10 -40.09 5.52
N ILE A 88 -23.33 -39.27 4.81
CA ILE A 88 -22.32 -39.74 3.86
C ILE A 88 -20.95 -39.78 4.54
N GLU A 89 -20.42 -40.99 4.75
CA GLU A 89 -19.05 -41.18 5.22
C GLU A 89 -18.18 -41.72 4.09
N SER A 90 -17.58 -40.81 3.32
CA SER A 90 -16.72 -41.16 2.19
C SER A 90 -15.39 -40.44 2.23
N ARG A 91 -14.31 -41.22 2.22
CA ARG A 91 -12.93 -40.69 2.08
C ARG A 91 -12.73 -39.90 0.79
N MET A 92 -13.55 -40.12 -0.23
CA MET A 92 -13.50 -39.35 -1.47
C MET A 92 -14.09 -37.95 -1.27
N VAL A 93 -15.23 -37.86 -0.59
CA VAL A 93 -15.92 -36.60 -0.26
C VAL A 93 -15.06 -35.75 0.66
N SER A 94 -14.46 -36.33 1.70
CA SER A 94 -13.53 -35.63 2.59
C SER A 94 -12.34 -35.02 1.86
N ARG A 95 -11.73 -35.75 0.91
CA ARG A 95 -10.62 -35.25 0.08
C ARG A 95 -11.05 -34.10 -0.83
N GLN A 96 -12.26 -34.14 -1.38
CA GLN A 96 -12.78 -33.03 -2.20
C GLN A 96 -12.99 -31.76 -1.35
N ILE A 97 -13.50 -31.90 -0.13
CA ILE A 97 -13.66 -30.79 0.82
C ILE A 97 -12.29 -30.19 1.17
N GLU A 98 -11.29 -31.01 1.48
CA GLU A 98 -9.92 -30.52 1.74
C GLU A 98 -9.31 -29.79 0.53
N GLY A 99 -9.59 -30.27 -0.69
CA GLY A 99 -9.20 -29.61 -1.93
C GLY A 99 -9.93 -28.27 -2.14
N ALA A 100 -11.20 -28.16 -1.75
CA ALA A 100 -11.92 -26.89 -1.72
C ALA A 100 -11.29 -25.90 -0.73
N GLN A 101 -11.03 -26.32 0.51
CA GLN A 101 -10.36 -25.48 1.51
C GLN A 101 -8.99 -24.99 1.03
N SER A 102 -8.19 -25.87 0.40
CA SER A 102 -6.88 -25.50 -0.15
C SER A 102 -6.98 -24.44 -1.25
N ARG A 103 -8.03 -24.49 -2.08
CA ARG A 103 -8.29 -23.45 -3.10
C ARG A 103 -8.70 -22.12 -2.46
N VAL A 104 -9.53 -22.15 -1.43
CA VAL A 104 -9.92 -20.93 -0.69
C VAL A 104 -8.72 -20.30 0.01
N GLU A 105 -7.88 -21.12 0.65
CA GLU A 105 -6.62 -20.70 1.26
C GLU A 105 -5.68 -20.09 0.22
N GLY A 106 -5.57 -20.69 -0.98
CA GLY A 106 -4.79 -20.15 -2.09
C GLY A 106 -5.30 -18.80 -2.58
N PHE A 107 -6.60 -18.68 -2.83
CA PHE A 107 -7.22 -17.42 -3.23
C PHE A 107 -7.01 -16.30 -2.19
N ASN A 108 -7.22 -16.61 -0.91
CA ASN A 108 -6.97 -15.68 0.18
C ASN A 108 -5.47 -15.34 0.33
N PHE A 109 -4.58 -16.28 0.04
CA PHE A 109 -3.14 -16.05 0.03
C PHE A 109 -2.73 -15.11 -1.10
N ASP A 110 -3.20 -15.34 -2.32
CA ASP A 110 -2.92 -14.47 -3.46
C ASP A 110 -3.46 -13.05 -3.20
N ASN A 111 -4.70 -12.92 -2.69
CA ASN A 111 -5.25 -11.61 -2.30
C ASN A 111 -4.39 -10.90 -1.26
N ARG A 112 -3.88 -11.62 -0.26
CA ARG A 112 -2.96 -11.04 0.74
C ARG A 112 -1.61 -10.69 0.13
N ARG A 113 -1.10 -11.50 -0.81
CA ARG A 113 0.15 -11.22 -1.51
C ARG A 113 0.07 -9.88 -2.23
N TYR A 114 -1.01 -9.62 -2.97
CA TYR A 114 -1.21 -8.32 -3.63
C TYR A 114 -1.24 -7.15 -2.64
N VAL A 115 -1.88 -7.32 -1.48
CA VAL A 115 -1.89 -6.28 -0.44
C VAL A 115 -0.48 -6.03 0.10
N VAL A 116 0.28 -7.09 0.38
CA VAL A 116 1.67 -6.99 0.86
C VAL A 116 2.58 -6.34 -0.18
N GLU A 117 2.50 -6.76 -1.44
CA GLU A 117 3.31 -6.19 -2.53
C GLU A 117 3.02 -4.69 -2.71
N PHE A 118 1.75 -4.28 -2.61
CA PHE A 118 1.38 -2.87 -2.64
C PHE A 118 1.95 -2.12 -1.43
N ASP A 119 1.76 -2.66 -0.23
CA ASP A 119 2.24 -2.05 1.01
C ASP A 119 3.78 -1.96 1.02
N ASP A 120 4.50 -2.90 0.40
CA ASP A 120 5.97 -2.87 0.26
C ASP A 120 6.43 -1.69 -0.61
N VAL A 121 5.72 -1.39 -1.71
CA VAL A 121 5.99 -0.21 -2.55
C VAL A 121 5.77 1.07 -1.75
N VAL A 122 4.64 1.18 -1.05
CA VAL A 122 4.33 2.35 -0.22
C VAL A 122 5.34 2.51 0.92
N ASN A 123 5.76 1.41 1.55
CA ASN A 123 6.76 1.46 2.61
C ASN A 123 8.11 1.91 2.07
N ARG A 124 8.53 1.46 0.88
CA ARG A 124 9.79 1.90 0.28
C ARG A 124 9.78 3.40 -0.03
N GLN A 125 8.66 3.91 -0.52
CA GLN A 125 8.47 5.34 -0.77
C GLN A 125 8.48 6.13 0.55
N ARG A 126 7.81 5.62 1.59
CA ARG A 126 7.82 6.20 2.94
C ARG A 126 9.24 6.33 3.48
N GLU A 127 10.06 5.28 3.36
CA GLU A 127 11.46 5.31 3.80
C GLU A 127 12.25 6.44 3.12
N ILE A 128 12.05 6.66 1.83
CA ILE A 128 12.74 7.71 1.07
C ILE A 128 12.28 9.10 1.54
N ILE A 129 10.97 9.32 1.63
CA ILE A 129 10.40 10.61 2.05
C ILE A 129 10.80 10.93 3.50
N TYR A 130 10.78 9.93 4.39
CA TYR A 130 11.10 10.13 5.79
C TYR A 130 12.59 10.36 5.98
N ALA A 131 13.44 9.69 5.18
CA ALA A 131 14.87 10.00 5.17
C ALA A 131 15.14 11.45 4.73
N GLU A 132 14.42 11.98 3.73
CA GLU A 132 14.54 13.40 3.36
C GLU A 132 14.08 14.33 4.48
N ARG A 133 12.93 14.02 5.07
CA ARG A 133 12.37 14.77 6.17
C ARG A 133 13.31 14.84 7.38
N ASP A 134 13.91 13.69 7.74
CA ASP A 134 14.87 13.59 8.82
C ASP A 134 16.15 14.38 8.51
N ARG A 135 16.65 14.33 7.26
CA ARG A 135 17.77 15.18 6.82
C ARG A 135 17.47 16.67 7.04
N ILE A 136 16.29 17.14 6.64
CA ILE A 136 15.87 18.55 6.84
C ILE A 136 15.83 18.91 8.33
N LEU A 137 15.31 18.02 9.18
CA LEU A 137 15.25 18.23 10.64
C LEU A 137 16.63 18.24 11.32
N GLU A 138 17.57 17.45 10.81
CA GLU A 138 18.96 17.39 11.31
C GLU A 138 19.80 18.62 10.95
N GLY A 139 19.23 19.56 10.18
CA GLY A 139 19.86 20.84 9.87
C GLY A 139 20.83 20.77 8.70
N ILE A 140 20.49 20.00 7.65
CA ILE A 140 21.20 20.07 6.36
C ILE A 140 21.22 21.50 5.82
N ASP A 141 22.16 21.75 4.90
CA ASP A 141 22.21 23.01 4.17
C ASP A 141 21.04 23.12 3.18
N THR A 142 19.96 23.70 3.68
CA THR A 142 18.74 24.00 2.93
C THR A 142 18.99 24.94 1.75
N ARG A 143 20.05 25.76 1.80
CA ARG A 143 20.37 26.69 0.70
C ARG A 143 20.79 25.94 -0.55
N THR A 144 21.64 24.94 -0.39
CA THR A 144 22.17 24.14 -1.49
C THR A 144 21.03 23.39 -2.18
N ASN A 145 20.17 22.70 -1.42
CA ASN A 145 18.99 22.02 -1.97
C ASN A 145 18.09 22.98 -2.75
N LEU A 146 17.83 24.18 -2.22
CA LEU A 146 17.00 25.18 -2.90
C LEU A 146 17.64 25.69 -4.19
N SER A 147 18.96 25.89 -4.23
CA SER A 147 19.67 26.25 -5.48
C SER A 147 19.57 25.13 -6.52
N GLU A 148 19.74 23.88 -6.10
CA GLU A 148 19.63 22.72 -7.00
C GLU A 148 18.21 22.62 -7.59
N TRP A 149 17.17 22.67 -6.76
CA TRP A 149 15.79 22.60 -7.23
C TRP A 149 15.40 23.80 -8.10
N LEU A 150 15.91 24.98 -7.78
CA LEU A 150 15.69 26.17 -8.58
C LEU A 150 16.27 25.97 -9.99
N ALA A 151 17.51 25.50 -10.08
CA ALA A 151 18.17 25.23 -11.36
C ALA A 151 17.43 24.15 -12.15
N GLU A 152 17.00 23.06 -11.50
CA GLU A 152 16.21 22.00 -12.13
C GLU A 152 14.91 22.55 -12.74
N VAL A 153 14.14 23.35 -11.98
CA VAL A 153 12.89 23.95 -12.47
C VAL A 153 13.16 24.88 -13.67
N VAL A 154 14.22 25.68 -13.62
CA VAL A 154 14.60 26.55 -14.75
C VAL A 154 14.96 25.72 -15.97
N HIS A 155 15.80 24.70 -15.81
CA HIS A 155 16.20 23.81 -16.90
C HIS A 155 15.02 23.09 -17.54
N GLU A 156 14.11 22.53 -16.75
CA GLU A 156 12.91 21.85 -17.27
C GLU A 156 12.03 22.78 -18.12
N LEU A 157 11.88 24.03 -17.69
CA LEU A 157 11.11 25.02 -18.43
C LEU A 157 11.85 25.46 -19.70
N VAL A 158 13.16 25.70 -19.63
CA VAL A 158 13.95 26.02 -20.81
C VAL A 158 13.89 24.89 -21.84
N ASP A 159 14.02 23.64 -21.43
CA ASP A 159 13.90 22.49 -22.33
C ASP A 159 12.53 22.41 -23.01
N LEU A 160 11.46 22.80 -22.30
CA LEU A 160 10.10 22.83 -22.83
C LEU A 160 9.91 23.95 -23.87
N TYR A 161 10.38 25.16 -23.59
CA TYR A 161 10.10 26.36 -24.41
C TYR A 161 11.19 26.68 -25.45
N CYS A 162 12.40 26.13 -25.30
CA CYS A 162 13.55 26.32 -26.19
C CYS A 162 13.90 25.04 -26.97
N HIS A 163 12.90 24.26 -27.39
CA HIS A 163 13.06 22.96 -28.06
C HIS A 163 13.49 23.05 -29.54
N GLY A 164 13.56 24.25 -30.12
CA GLY A 164 13.92 24.52 -31.50
C GLY A 164 15.43 24.55 -31.76
N ARG A 165 15.85 24.24 -32.99
CA ARG A 165 17.29 24.30 -33.38
C ARG A 165 17.79 25.73 -33.54
N HIS A 166 16.87 26.65 -33.82
CA HIS A 166 17.16 28.05 -34.00
C HIS A 166 16.45 28.86 -32.94
N LYS A 167 17.11 29.89 -32.44
CA LYS A 167 16.56 30.80 -31.42
C LYS A 167 15.22 31.43 -31.82
N ALA A 168 15.00 31.69 -33.10
CA ALA A 168 13.74 32.22 -33.61
C ALA A 168 12.53 31.26 -33.46
N GLU A 169 12.79 29.98 -33.15
CA GLU A 169 11.76 28.97 -32.86
C GLU A 169 11.45 28.90 -31.35
N TRP A 170 12.20 29.59 -30.51
CA TRP A 170 12.01 29.55 -29.06
C TRP A 170 10.88 30.48 -28.63
N GLU A 171 10.11 30.03 -27.65
CA GLU A 171 8.98 30.78 -27.09
C GLU A 171 9.41 31.54 -25.83
N LEU A 172 10.36 32.49 -25.97
CA LEU A 172 11.00 33.18 -24.86
C LEU A 172 10.01 34.01 -24.01
N GLU A 173 9.03 34.65 -24.64
CA GLU A 173 7.98 35.38 -23.91
C GLU A 173 7.13 34.43 -23.05
N ALA A 174 6.77 33.26 -23.57
CA ALA A 174 5.98 32.28 -22.83
C ALA A 174 6.79 31.63 -21.69
N LEU A 175 8.08 31.35 -21.93
CA LEU A 175 9.02 30.91 -20.90
C LEU A 175 9.09 31.94 -19.76
N TRP A 176 9.29 33.21 -20.10
CA TRP A 176 9.39 34.30 -19.12
C TRP A 176 8.12 34.43 -18.28
N GLU A 177 6.96 34.47 -18.93
CA GLU A 177 5.67 34.55 -18.24
C GLU A 177 5.45 33.32 -17.35
N ARG A 178 5.84 32.12 -17.80
CA ARG A 178 5.76 30.90 -16.97
C ARG A 178 6.65 30.99 -15.74
N LEU A 179 7.88 31.49 -15.90
CA LEU A 179 8.82 31.69 -14.79
C LEU A 179 8.33 32.74 -13.80
N ARG A 180 7.66 33.81 -14.25
CA ARG A 180 7.05 34.84 -13.37
C ARG A 180 5.94 34.31 -12.47
N TYR A 181 5.30 33.19 -12.81
CA TYR A 181 4.35 32.52 -11.90
C TYR A 181 5.05 31.81 -10.74
N ILE A 182 6.35 31.52 -10.87
CA ILE A 182 7.13 30.73 -9.91
C ILE A 182 8.10 31.64 -9.14
N PHE A 183 8.79 32.52 -9.85
CA PHE A 183 9.80 33.44 -9.34
C PHE A 183 9.31 34.89 -9.47
N PRO A 184 9.73 35.80 -8.56
CA PRO A 184 9.37 37.21 -8.60
C PRO A 184 10.15 37.98 -9.69
N PHE A 185 10.19 37.45 -10.92
CA PHE A 185 10.84 38.09 -12.06
C PHE A 185 10.12 39.37 -12.48
N PRO A 186 10.85 40.39 -12.95
CA PRO A 186 10.26 41.63 -13.40
C PRO A 186 9.37 41.42 -14.65
N PRO A 187 8.48 42.39 -14.95
CA PRO A 187 7.69 42.37 -16.18
C PRO A 187 8.57 42.20 -17.42
N ALA A 188 8.08 41.48 -18.42
CA ALA A 188 8.82 41.21 -19.66
C ALA A 188 9.24 42.50 -20.38
N GLU A 189 8.46 43.59 -20.22
CA GLU A 189 8.77 44.90 -20.81
C GLU A 189 10.01 45.57 -20.21
N GLU A 190 10.46 45.14 -19.04
CA GLU A 190 11.63 45.68 -18.33
C GLU A 190 12.91 44.89 -18.63
N VAL A 191 12.81 43.81 -19.43
CA VAL A 191 13.93 42.89 -19.72
C VAL A 191 14.06 42.65 -21.21
N GLU A 192 15.29 42.72 -21.73
CA GLU A 192 15.56 42.29 -23.09
C GLU A 192 15.70 40.77 -23.16
N LEU A 193 14.58 40.07 -23.41
CA LEU A 193 14.54 38.59 -23.48
C LEU A 193 15.52 38.01 -24.51
N GLU A 194 15.77 38.75 -25.58
CA GLU A 194 16.75 38.37 -26.61
C GLU A 194 18.20 38.35 -26.08
N GLN A 195 18.48 38.94 -24.93
CA GLN A 195 19.81 38.92 -24.31
C GLN A 195 20.01 37.76 -23.34
N LEU A 196 18.99 36.92 -23.10
CA LEU A 196 19.07 35.81 -22.14
C LEU A 196 20.11 34.75 -22.49
N GLY A 197 20.49 34.61 -23.76
CA GLY A 197 21.47 33.64 -24.21
C GLY A 197 21.36 33.32 -25.69
N SER A 198 22.37 32.63 -26.22
CA SER A 198 22.42 32.13 -27.61
C SER A 198 22.18 30.62 -27.70
N THR A 199 22.35 29.89 -26.59
CA THR A 199 22.01 28.46 -26.46
C THR A 199 20.99 28.24 -25.34
N PRO A 200 20.22 27.13 -25.35
CA PRO A 200 19.31 26.82 -24.24
C PRO A 200 20.03 26.73 -22.89
N GLU A 201 21.25 26.19 -22.88
CA GLU A 201 22.10 26.12 -21.69
C GLU A 201 22.46 27.52 -21.17
N GLU A 202 22.87 28.45 -22.04
CA GLU A 202 23.14 29.84 -21.64
C GLU A 202 21.88 30.56 -21.13
N VAL A 203 20.72 30.27 -21.72
CA VAL A 203 19.43 30.81 -21.24
C VAL A 203 19.12 30.28 -19.85
N ALA A 204 19.27 28.97 -19.62
CA ALA A 204 19.05 28.35 -18.32
C ALA A 204 20.00 28.90 -17.24
N ASP A 205 21.29 29.05 -17.56
CA ASP A 205 22.29 29.63 -16.66
C ASP A 205 21.93 31.07 -16.28
N THR A 206 21.55 31.90 -17.27
CA THR A 206 21.19 33.31 -17.04
C THR A 206 19.95 33.44 -16.16
N LEU A 207 18.92 32.63 -16.43
CA LEU A 207 17.69 32.63 -15.64
C LEU A 207 17.91 32.09 -14.22
N THR A 208 18.75 31.07 -14.08
CA THR A 208 19.15 30.51 -12.78
C THR A 208 19.88 31.57 -11.96
N GLN A 209 20.86 32.25 -12.54
CA GLN A 209 21.60 33.32 -11.88
C GLN A 209 20.68 34.47 -11.46
N GLU A 210 19.72 34.87 -12.29
CA GLU A 210 18.77 35.92 -11.93
C GLU A 210 17.86 35.50 -10.77
N ALA A 211 17.39 34.25 -10.77
CA ALA A 211 16.60 33.72 -9.66
C ALA A 211 17.41 33.60 -8.37
N GLU A 212 18.68 33.18 -8.43
CA GLU A 212 19.59 33.16 -7.29
C GLU A 212 19.91 34.57 -6.77
N ARG A 213 20.03 35.55 -7.66
CA ARG A 213 20.24 36.96 -7.31
C ARG A 213 19.04 37.49 -6.52
N LEU A 214 17.83 37.29 -7.02
CA LEU A 214 16.59 37.69 -6.33
C LEU A 214 16.42 36.97 -4.99
N TYR A 215 16.82 35.69 -4.92
CA TYR A 215 16.85 34.95 -3.66
C TYR A 215 17.79 35.59 -2.65
N THR A 216 19.02 35.92 -3.08
CA THR A 216 20.05 36.52 -2.24
C THR A 216 19.61 37.90 -1.76
N GLU A 217 19.01 38.73 -2.62
CA GLU A 217 18.44 40.02 -2.21
C GLU A 217 17.32 39.87 -1.17
N ARG A 218 16.54 38.79 -1.26
CA ARG A 218 15.51 38.48 -0.28
C ARG A 218 16.11 38.01 1.04
N GLU A 219 17.18 37.22 0.98
CA GLU A 219 17.93 36.75 2.14
C GLU A 219 18.54 37.93 2.92
N GLU A 220 19.09 38.93 2.24
CA GLU A 220 19.69 40.13 2.84
C GLU A 220 18.68 41.03 3.59
N GLN A 221 17.38 40.90 3.30
CA GLN A 221 16.33 41.66 4.00
C GLN A 221 16.03 41.12 5.41
N TYR A 222 16.51 39.91 5.73
CA TYR A 222 16.25 39.23 6.99
C TYR A 222 17.56 38.70 7.60
N THR A 223 17.50 38.22 8.83
CA THR A 223 18.63 37.50 9.43
C THR A 223 18.70 36.09 8.86
N LEU A 224 19.92 35.60 8.59
CA LEU A 224 20.16 34.23 8.08
C LEU A 224 19.43 33.16 8.90
N GLU A 225 19.44 33.28 10.24
CA GLU A 225 18.73 32.35 11.13
C GLU A 225 17.22 32.29 10.83
N VAL A 226 16.58 33.44 10.61
CA VAL A 226 15.15 33.53 10.29
C VAL A 226 14.87 32.91 8.92
N VAL A 227 15.73 33.20 7.93
CA VAL A 227 15.59 32.65 6.57
C VAL A 227 15.67 31.13 6.60
N ARG A 228 16.68 30.55 7.27
CA ARG A 228 16.83 29.10 7.39
C ARG A 228 15.66 28.45 8.13
N GLN A 229 15.15 29.07 9.20
CA GLN A 229 13.97 28.57 9.89
C GLN A 229 12.72 28.55 9.00
N VAL A 230 12.52 29.61 8.20
CA VAL A 230 11.40 29.68 7.25
C VAL A 230 11.53 28.61 6.16
N GLU A 231 12.72 28.42 5.60
CA GLU A 231 12.99 27.38 4.60
C GLU A 231 12.66 25.98 5.12
N VAL A 232 13.16 25.63 6.32
CA VAL A 232 12.89 24.33 6.96
C VAL A 232 11.39 24.15 7.19
N GLN A 233 10.70 25.17 7.72
CA GLN A 233 9.26 25.10 7.97
C GLN A 233 8.45 24.91 6.68
N LEU A 234 8.80 25.64 5.61
CA LEU A 234 8.13 25.52 4.32
C LEU A 234 8.36 24.16 3.68
N MET A 235 9.61 23.67 3.67
CA MET A 235 9.94 22.37 3.11
C MET A 235 9.24 21.23 3.84
N LEU A 236 9.31 21.21 5.18
CA LEU A 236 8.63 20.19 5.96
C LEU A 236 7.11 20.26 5.78
N GLY A 237 6.54 21.47 5.78
CA GLY A 237 5.11 21.66 5.53
C GLY A 237 4.68 21.13 4.17
N LEU A 238 5.46 21.42 3.13
CA LEU A 238 5.18 20.95 1.76
C LEU A 238 5.35 19.43 1.63
N ILE A 239 6.42 18.86 2.20
CA ILE A 239 6.62 17.40 2.21
C ILE A 239 5.46 16.71 2.90
N ASP A 240 5.06 17.21 4.08
CA ASP A 240 3.98 16.61 4.87
C ASP A 240 2.63 16.70 4.13
N GLU A 241 2.31 17.85 3.53
CA GLU A 241 1.10 18.06 2.72
C GLU A 241 1.08 17.13 1.49
N ARG A 242 2.15 17.15 0.68
CA ARG A 242 2.22 16.38 -0.56
C ARG A 242 2.25 14.88 -0.31
N TRP A 243 2.90 14.45 0.77
CA TRP A 243 2.92 13.05 1.17
C TRP A 243 1.53 12.58 1.62
N ALA A 244 0.78 13.40 2.36
CA ALA A 244 -0.59 13.08 2.74
C ALA A 244 -1.50 12.95 1.52
N ASP A 245 -1.47 13.92 0.60
CA ASP A 245 -2.26 13.89 -0.64
C ASP A 245 -1.91 12.67 -1.50
N TYR A 246 -0.62 12.35 -1.59
CA TYR A 246 -0.14 11.18 -2.31
C TYR A 246 -0.66 9.87 -1.71
N LEU A 247 -0.63 9.73 -0.38
CA LEU A 247 -1.17 8.56 0.31
C LEU A 247 -2.68 8.41 0.07
N THR A 248 -3.45 9.51 0.12
CA THR A 248 -4.88 9.49 -0.21
C THR A 248 -5.13 9.08 -1.66
N THR A 249 -4.31 9.58 -2.59
CA THR A 249 -4.40 9.20 -4.01
C THR A 249 -4.11 7.71 -4.22
N LEU A 250 -3.11 7.18 -3.52
CA LEU A 250 -2.78 5.76 -3.54
C LEU A 250 -3.89 4.88 -2.95
N GLU A 251 -4.55 5.32 -1.88
CA GLU A 251 -5.69 4.61 -1.31
C GLU A 251 -6.84 4.51 -2.32
N HIS A 252 -7.16 5.61 -3.01
CA HIS A 252 -8.17 5.60 -4.07
C HIS A 252 -7.79 4.66 -5.23
N LEU A 253 -6.53 4.71 -5.68
CA LEU A 253 -6.04 3.84 -6.76
C LEU A 253 -6.07 2.36 -6.35
N LYS A 254 -5.79 2.05 -5.08
CA LYS A 254 -5.88 0.69 -4.53
C LYS A 254 -7.31 0.17 -4.53
N ASP A 255 -8.28 1.02 -4.22
CA ASP A 255 -9.70 0.66 -4.23
C ASP A 255 -10.25 0.49 -5.65
N ASP A 256 -9.81 1.30 -6.62
CA ASP A 256 -10.24 1.23 -8.02
C ASP A 256 -9.68 0.01 -8.79
N ILE A 257 -8.54 -0.54 -8.36
CA ILE A 257 -7.91 -1.73 -8.97
C ILE A 257 -8.53 -3.04 -8.45
N ARG A 258 -9.32 -3.00 -7.37
CA ARG A 258 -9.99 -4.17 -6.77
C ARG A 258 -11.35 -4.47 -7.39
#